data_AF-A0A7X2TFF7-F1
#
_entry.id   AF-A0A7X2TFF7-F1
#
_cell.length_a   1.000
_cell.length_b   1.000
_cell.length_c   1.000
_cell.angle_alpha   90.00
_cell.angle_beta   90.00
_cell.angle_gamma   90.00
#
_symmetry.space_group_name_H-M   'P 1'
#
loop_
_entity.id
_entity.type
_entity.pdbx_description
1 polymer ?
#
loop_
_entity_poly.entity_id
_entity_poly.type
_entity_poly.pdbx_seq_one_letter_code
_entity_poly.pdbx_strand_id
1 'polypeptide(L)'
;MKTNTGVQTDMADALNAFLRQLVDISSVCLELTAIIVMLYSAINSLLLWIREKEVGVSLEKGISTALEFLMCGEVLKTTIAYDVEDYISLACIIALRAALGFEASMEMRHKKKENGIMNEGSDEKTSVMK
;
A
#
# COMPACT_ATOMS: atom_id res chain seq x y z
N MET A 1 16.63 -45.43 -19.72
CA MET A 1 16.59 -44.04 -20.22
C MET A 1 15.35 -43.37 -19.64
N LYS A 2 15.42 -42.98 -18.36
CA LYS A 2 14.32 -42.39 -17.57
C LYS A 2 14.93 -41.62 -16.39
N THR A 3 15.84 -40.70 -16.69
CA THR A 3 16.68 -40.02 -15.67
C THR A 3 16.71 -38.50 -15.82
N ASN A 4 16.03 -37.94 -16.81
CA ASN A 4 16.01 -36.48 -17.00
C ASN A 4 14.72 -35.83 -16.46
N THR A 5 13.58 -36.53 -16.52
CA THR A 5 12.30 -36.01 -16.03
C THR A 5 12.18 -36.03 -14.50
N GLY A 6 12.69 -37.07 -13.82
CA GLY A 6 12.63 -37.15 -12.35
C GLY A 6 13.52 -36.11 -11.64
N VAL A 7 14.75 -35.92 -12.12
CA VAL A 7 15.67 -34.92 -11.55
C VAL A 7 15.19 -33.49 -11.83
N GLN A 8 14.55 -33.26 -12.98
CA GLN A 8 14.00 -31.95 -13.33
C GLN A 8 12.75 -31.60 -12.50
N THR A 9 11.91 -32.59 -12.16
CA THR A 9 10.78 -32.38 -11.23
C THR A 9 11.29 -32.10 -9.81
N ASP A 10 12.29 -32.83 -9.32
CA ASP A 10 12.83 -32.65 -7.97
C ASP A 10 13.41 -31.23 -7.76
N MET A 11 14.12 -30.70 -8.77
CA MET A 11 14.69 -29.34 -8.70
C MET A 11 13.60 -28.25 -8.79
N ALA A 12 12.57 -28.45 -9.62
CA ALA A 12 11.45 -27.52 -9.75
C ALA A 12 10.61 -27.48 -8.47
N ASP A 13 10.37 -28.63 -7.85
CA ASP A 13 9.62 -28.75 -6.60
C ASP A 13 10.37 -28.08 -5.44
N ALA A 14 11.70 -28.26 -5.36
CA ALA A 14 12.53 -27.57 -4.39
C ALA A 14 12.49 -26.05 -4.56
N LEU A 15 12.53 -25.55 -5.81
CA LEU A 15 12.43 -24.12 -6.10
C LEU A 15 11.05 -23.55 -5.75
N ASN A 16 9.96 -24.28 -6.08
CA ASN A 16 8.60 -23.88 -5.73
C ASN A 16 8.38 -23.85 -4.21
N ALA A 17 8.93 -24.81 -3.48
CA ALA A 17 8.89 -24.82 -2.01
C ALA A 17 9.64 -23.60 -1.43
N PHE A 18 10.80 -23.28 -1.97
CA PHE A 18 11.56 -22.09 -1.57
C PHE A 18 10.83 -20.78 -1.87
N LEU A 19 10.24 -20.66 -3.06
CA LEU A 19 9.45 -19.49 -3.44
C LEU A 19 8.22 -19.33 -2.54
N ARG A 20 7.49 -20.42 -2.25
CA ARG A 20 6.35 -20.41 -1.31
C ARG A 20 6.76 -19.84 0.04
N GLN A 21 7.86 -20.34 0.58
CA GLN A 21 8.36 -19.90 1.87
C GLN A 21 8.78 -18.42 1.86
N LEU A 22 9.43 -17.96 0.79
CA LEU A 22 9.81 -16.55 0.67
C LEU A 22 8.61 -15.62 0.60
N VAL A 23 7.59 -15.98 -0.17
CA VAL A 23 6.37 -15.18 -0.32
C VAL A 23 5.59 -15.12 0.99
N ASP A 24 5.44 -16.26 1.67
CA ASP A 24 4.74 -16.30 2.96
C ASP A 24 5.43 -15.42 4.00
N ILE A 25 6.75 -15.54 4.14
CA ILE A 25 7.54 -14.72 5.07
C ILE A 25 7.43 -13.24 4.70
N SER A 26 7.59 -12.90 3.41
CA SER A 26 7.56 -11.52 2.94
C SER A 26 6.18 -10.90 3.12
N SER A 27 5.10 -11.65 2.87
CA SER A 27 3.75 -11.17 3.09
C SER A 27 3.47 -10.87 4.55
N VAL A 28 3.88 -11.75 5.46
CA VAL A 28 3.73 -11.52 6.90
C VAL A 28 4.50 -10.28 7.33
N CYS A 29 5.72 -10.07 6.82
CA CYS A 29 6.51 -8.87 7.09
C CYS A 29 5.82 -7.58 6.58
N LEU A 30 5.20 -7.62 5.40
CA LEU A 30 4.48 -6.48 4.82
C LEU A 30 3.21 -6.15 5.62
N GLU A 31 2.44 -7.17 6.02
CA GLU A 31 1.27 -7.01 6.89
C GLU A 31 1.66 -6.40 8.25
N LEU A 32 2.75 -6.88 8.87
CA LEU A 32 3.27 -6.31 10.11
C LEU A 32 3.67 -4.83 9.95
N THR A 33 4.36 -4.50 8.86
CA THR A 33 4.78 -3.12 8.57
C THR A 33 3.57 -2.20 8.42
N ALA A 34 2.54 -2.66 7.70
CA ALA A 34 1.30 -1.92 7.54
C ALA A 34 0.61 -1.65 8.88
N ILE A 35 0.50 -2.67 9.75
CA ILE A 35 -0.11 -2.54 11.08
C ILE A 35 0.64 -1.52 11.92
N ILE A 36 1.98 -1.54 11.91
CA ILE A 36 2.81 -0.59 12.67
C ILE A 36 2.58 0.85 12.18
N VAL A 37 2.62 1.07 10.86
CA VAL A 37 2.42 2.41 10.27
C VAL A 37 1.00 2.91 10.54
N MET A 38 0.00 2.05 10.42
CA MET A 38 -1.40 2.36 10.70
C MET A 38 -1.60 2.76 12.16
N LEU A 39 -1.05 1.98 13.09
CA LEU A 39 -1.16 2.23 14.52
C LEU A 39 -0.45 3.54 14.91
N TYR A 40 0.75 3.77 14.37
CA TYR A 40 1.48 5.02 14.59
C TYR A 40 0.69 6.24 14.09
N SER A 41 0.10 6.16 12.89
CA SER A 41 -0.73 7.24 12.34
C SER A 41 -1.99 7.47 13.17
N ALA A 42 -2.67 6.40 13.60
CA ALA A 42 -3.87 6.46 14.42
C ALA A 42 -3.60 7.11 15.79
N ILE A 43 -2.53 6.72 16.47
CA ILE A 43 -2.15 7.29 17.78
C ILE A 43 -1.80 8.78 17.62
N ASN A 44 -0.98 9.15 16.64
CA ASN A 44 -0.63 10.56 16.41
C ASN A 44 -1.86 11.41 16.08
N SER A 45 -2.79 10.86 15.31
CA SER A 45 -4.06 11.49 14.99
C SER A 45 -4.92 11.72 16.23
N LEU A 46 -5.05 10.71 17.11
CA LEU A 46 -5.76 10.83 18.38
C LEU A 46 -5.13 11.88 19.31
N LEU A 47 -3.80 11.93 19.39
CA LEU A 47 -3.09 12.94 20.20
C LEU A 47 -3.29 14.37 19.65
N LEU A 48 -3.32 14.53 18.32
CA LEU A 48 -3.58 15.82 17.67
C LEU A 48 -5.03 16.27 17.87
N TRP A 49 -5.98 15.33 17.82
CA TRP A 49 -7.39 15.58 18.06
C TRP A 49 -7.67 16.12 19.47
N ILE A 50 -7.07 15.50 20.49
CA ILE A 50 -7.17 15.96 21.90
C ILE A 50 -6.58 17.37 22.07
N ARG A 51 -5.66 17.78 21.19
CA ARG A 51 -4.95 19.05 21.26
C ARG A 51 -5.56 20.16 20.39
N GLU A 52 -6.81 19.99 19.93
CA GLU A 52 -7.57 20.91 19.06
C GLU A 52 -6.80 21.36 17.80
N LYS A 53 -5.86 20.54 17.31
CA LYS A 53 -5.15 20.80 16.06
C LYS A 53 -5.77 20.06 14.89
N GLU A 54 -5.64 20.60 13.69
CA GLU A 54 -6.12 19.94 12.47
C GLU A 54 -5.46 18.55 12.30
N VAL A 55 -6.31 17.54 12.21
CA VAL A 55 -5.94 16.11 12.25
C VAL A 55 -5.84 15.50 10.83
N GLY A 56 -6.41 16.16 9.83
CA GLY A 56 -6.79 15.53 8.56
C GLY A 56 -5.62 14.99 7.73
N VAL A 57 -4.59 15.81 7.48
CA VAL A 57 -3.59 15.49 6.44
C VAL A 57 -2.61 14.39 6.85
N SER A 58 -2.30 14.26 8.15
CA SER A 58 -1.36 13.26 8.66
C SER A 58 -1.99 11.87 8.81
N LEU A 59 -3.28 11.81 9.17
CA LEU A 59 -4.01 10.55 9.34
C LEU A 59 -4.25 9.87 7.99
N GLU A 60 -4.79 10.60 7.03
CA GLU A 60 -5.14 10.02 5.73
C GLU A 60 -3.92 9.53 4.95
N LYS A 61 -2.79 10.25 5.06
CA LYS A 61 -1.52 9.83 4.46
C LYS A 61 -1.03 8.52 5.09
N GLY A 62 -1.12 8.39 6.42
CA GLY A 62 -0.70 7.17 7.10
C GLY A 62 -1.60 5.96 6.81
N ILE A 63 -2.91 6.17 6.67
CA ILE A 63 -3.87 5.13 6.25
C ILE A 63 -3.55 4.67 4.82
N SER A 64 -3.33 5.62 3.89
CA SER A 64 -2.99 5.30 2.50
C SER A 64 -1.71 4.47 2.40
N THR A 65 -0.65 4.88 3.12
CA THR A 65 0.61 4.12 3.15
C THR A 65 0.45 2.72 3.75
N ALA A 66 -0.31 2.57 4.83
CA ALA A 66 -0.57 1.25 5.42
C ALA A 66 -1.37 0.33 4.47
N LEU A 67 -2.35 0.88 3.76
CA LEU A 67 -3.12 0.15 2.76
C LEU A 67 -2.25 -0.31 1.60
N GLU A 68 -1.32 0.52 1.12
CA GLU A 68 -0.38 0.17 0.06
C GLU A 68 0.51 -1.04 0.43
N PHE A 69 1.00 -1.10 1.67
CA PHE A 69 1.75 -2.25 2.17
C PHE A 69 0.90 -3.53 2.29
N LEU A 70 -0.37 -3.41 2.71
CA LEU A 70 -1.30 -4.55 2.72
C LEU A 70 -1.57 -5.08 1.30
N MET A 71 -1.73 -4.18 0.32
CA MET A 71 -1.90 -4.58 -1.08
C MET A 71 -0.67 -5.30 -1.60
N CYS A 72 0.53 -4.83 -1.26
CA CYS A 72 1.79 -5.44 -1.68
C CYS A 72 1.90 -6.90 -1.17
N GLY A 73 1.53 -7.16 0.09
CA GLY A 73 1.54 -8.51 0.66
C GLY A 73 0.54 -9.44 -0.01
N GLU A 74 -0.67 -8.95 -0.27
CA GLU A 74 -1.70 -9.70 -1.00
C GLU A 74 -1.29 -10.02 -2.44
N VAL A 75 -0.75 -9.05 -3.18
CA VAL A 75 -0.22 -9.26 -4.54
C VAL A 75 0.96 -10.23 -4.54
N LEU A 76 1.76 -10.26 -3.47
CA LEU A 76 2.85 -11.22 -3.35
C LEU A 76 2.32 -12.67 -3.27
N LYS A 77 1.22 -12.89 -2.53
CA LYS A 77 0.56 -14.21 -2.44
C LYS A 77 0.00 -14.69 -3.78
N THR A 78 -0.41 -13.79 -4.69
CA THR A 78 -0.88 -14.21 -6.03
C THR A 78 0.22 -14.71 -6.95
N THR A 79 1.48 -14.33 -6.69
CA THR A 79 2.62 -14.75 -7.52
C THR A 79 2.82 -16.27 -7.50
N ILE A 80 2.25 -16.96 -6.50
CA ILE A 80 2.37 -18.41 -6.29
C ILE A 80 1.01 -19.13 -6.28
N ALA A 81 -0.10 -18.39 -6.42
CA ALA A 81 -1.44 -18.96 -6.49
C ALA A 81 -1.66 -19.61 -7.87
N TYR A 82 -1.67 -20.94 -7.92
CA TYR A 82 -1.93 -21.72 -9.14
C TYR A 82 -3.41 -22.09 -9.32
N ASP A 83 -4.30 -21.66 -8.42
CA ASP A 83 -5.75 -21.89 -8.49
C ASP A 83 -6.53 -20.60 -8.75
N VAL A 84 -7.37 -20.65 -9.79
CA VAL A 84 -8.10 -19.48 -10.30
C VAL A 84 -9.17 -18.94 -9.35
N GLU A 85 -9.67 -19.75 -8.41
CA GLU A 85 -10.64 -19.33 -7.39
C GLU A 85 -10.03 -18.39 -6.34
N ASP A 86 -8.78 -18.66 -5.92
CA ASP A 86 -8.09 -17.83 -4.92
C ASP A 86 -7.76 -16.44 -5.48
N TYR A 87 -7.50 -16.33 -6.78
CA TYR A 87 -7.22 -15.06 -7.46
C TYR A 87 -8.44 -14.12 -7.49
N ILE A 88 -9.66 -14.66 -7.67
CA ILE A 88 -10.90 -13.87 -7.77
C ILE A 88 -11.22 -13.21 -6.43
N SER A 89 -11.16 -13.99 -5.34
CA SER A 89 -11.43 -13.46 -4.00
C SER A 89 -10.45 -12.35 -3.65
N LEU A 90 -9.16 -12.54 -3.96
CA LEU A 90 -8.18 -11.52 -3.71
C LEU A 90 -8.41 -10.25 -4.55
N ALA A 91 -8.68 -10.39 -5.84
CA ALA A 91 -8.99 -9.25 -6.71
C ALA A 91 -10.22 -8.46 -6.22
N CYS A 92 -11.25 -9.15 -5.72
CA CYS A 92 -12.40 -8.53 -5.09
C CYS A 92 -12.02 -7.71 -3.84
N ILE A 93 -11.22 -8.26 -2.94
CA ILE A 93 -10.83 -7.55 -1.71
C ILE A 93 -9.91 -6.36 -2.05
N ILE A 94 -9.00 -6.52 -3.01
CA ILE A 94 -8.14 -5.44 -3.55
C ILE A 94 -9.01 -4.30 -4.11
N ALA A 95 -10.00 -4.62 -4.95
CA ALA A 95 -10.90 -3.63 -5.55
C ALA A 95 -11.77 -2.94 -4.48
N LEU A 96 -12.28 -3.68 -3.51
CA LEU A 96 -13.06 -3.14 -2.39
C LEU A 96 -12.23 -2.14 -1.58
N ARG A 97 -10.95 -2.44 -1.33
CA ARG A 97 -10.03 -1.52 -0.63
C ARG A 97 -9.71 -0.27 -1.43
N ALA A 98 -9.56 -0.38 -2.75
CA ALA A 98 -9.39 0.78 -3.62
C ALA A 98 -10.62 1.70 -3.61
N ALA A 99 -11.83 1.13 -3.57
CA ALA A 99 -13.06 1.90 -3.46
C ALA A 99 -13.13 2.70 -2.14
N LEU A 100 -12.83 2.05 -1.00
CA LEU A 100 -12.82 2.70 0.32
C LEU A 100 -11.73 3.78 0.43
N GLY A 101 -10.53 3.54 -0.10
CA GLY A 101 -9.45 4.53 -0.12
C GLY A 101 -9.73 5.71 -1.06
N PHE A 102 -10.47 5.46 -2.15
CA PHE A 102 -10.90 6.50 -3.08
C PHE A 102 -11.93 7.44 -2.45
N GLU A 103 -12.84 6.93 -1.62
CA GLU A 103 -13.79 7.77 -0.88
C GLU A 103 -13.07 8.73 0.09
N ALA A 104 -12.08 8.23 0.84
CA ALA A 104 -11.26 9.08 1.73
C ALA A 104 -10.44 10.13 0.93
N SER A 105 -9.77 9.72 -0.16
CA SER A 105 -8.96 10.64 -0.98
C SER A 105 -9.79 11.66 -1.77
N MET A 106 -11.03 11.34 -2.13
CA MET A 106 -11.97 12.28 -2.76
C MET A 106 -12.38 13.38 -1.78
N GLU A 107 -12.53 13.07 -0.49
CA GLU A 107 -12.89 14.04 0.55
C GLU A 107 -11.78 15.09 0.74
N MET A 108 -10.51 14.66 0.73
CA MET A 108 -9.37 15.59 0.72
C MET A 108 -9.29 16.45 -0.54
N ARG A 109 -9.60 15.88 -1.70
CA ARG A 109 -9.65 16.62 -2.97
C ARG A 109 -10.74 17.68 -2.96
N HIS A 110 -11.82 17.47 -2.21
CA HIS A 110 -12.85 18.48 -2.00
C HIS A 110 -12.36 19.57 -1.04
N LYS A 111 -11.83 19.20 0.14
CA LYS A 111 -11.32 20.18 1.13
C LYS A 111 -10.19 21.06 0.59
N LYS A 112 -9.31 20.52 -0.27
CA LYS A 112 -8.22 21.29 -0.92
C LYS A 112 -8.71 22.22 -2.04
N LYS A 113 -9.87 21.93 -2.65
CA LYS A 113 -10.49 22.81 -3.65
C LYS A 113 -11.34 23.90 -2.99
N GLU A 114 -11.89 23.62 -1.82
CA GLU A 114 -12.69 24.56 -1.04
C GLU A 114 -11.81 25.58 -0.29
N ASN A 115 -10.68 25.13 0.28
CA ASN A 115 -9.61 26.02 0.75
C ASN A 115 -8.74 26.45 -0.43
N GLY A 116 -9.22 27.40 -1.22
CA GLY A 116 -8.50 27.95 -2.37
C GLY A 116 -7.07 28.39 -2.03
N ILE A 117 -6.08 27.59 -2.41
CA ILE A 117 -4.72 28.09 -2.65
C ILE A 117 -4.70 28.58 -4.10
N MET A 118 -5.23 29.78 -4.29
CA MET A 118 -4.57 30.76 -5.13
C MET A 118 -3.56 31.49 -4.24
N ASN A 119 -2.27 31.19 -4.43
CA ASN A 119 -1.31 32.28 -4.51
C ASN A 119 -0.35 31.99 -5.65
N GLU A 120 -0.49 32.81 -6.69
CA GLU A 120 0.50 33.06 -7.71
C GLU A 120 1.80 33.56 -7.09
N GLY A 121 2.90 33.31 -7.79
CA GLY A 121 4.22 33.81 -7.44
C GLY A 121 5.22 33.55 -8.55
N SER A 122 4.79 33.75 -9.80
CA SER A 122 5.71 34.25 -10.83
C SER A 122 6.10 35.65 -10.37
N ASP A 123 7.32 35.85 -9.83
CA ASP A 123 8.10 37.09 -9.87
C ASP A 123 9.33 37.02 -8.94
N GLU A 124 10.35 36.24 -9.33
CA GLU A 124 11.73 36.53 -8.91
C GLU A 124 12.71 36.22 -10.07
N LYS A 125 12.45 36.84 -11.23
CA LYS A 125 13.45 36.95 -12.32
C LYS A 125 13.58 38.36 -12.92
N THR A 126 13.20 39.39 -12.17
CA THR A 126 13.34 40.79 -12.63
C THR A 126 14.21 41.66 -11.73
N SER A 127 14.89 41.13 -10.71
CA SER A 127 15.70 41.97 -9.81
C SER A 127 17.04 41.37 -9.35
N VAL A 128 17.84 40.82 -10.27
CA VAL A 128 19.31 40.92 -10.14
C VAL A 128 19.97 41.01 -11.52
N MET A 129 19.48 41.96 -12.34
CA MET A 129 20.35 42.64 -13.31
C MET A 129 20.73 43.98 -12.67
N LYS A 130 21.79 43.96 -11.86
CA LYS A 130 22.62 45.11 -11.61
C LYS A 130 24.05 44.66 -11.35
#